data_AF-A0A9W8HJW3-F1
#
_entry.id   AF-A0A9W8HJW3-F1
#
_cell.length_a   1.000
_cell.length_b   1.000
_cell.length_c   1.000
_cell.angle_alpha   90.00
_cell.angle_beta   90.00
_cell.angle_gamma   90.00
#
_symmetry.space_group_name_H-M   'P 1'
#
loop_
_entity.id
_entity.type
_entity.pdbx_description
1 polymer ?
#
loop_
_entity_poly.entity_id
_entity_poly.type
_entity_poly.pdbx_seq_one_letter_code
_entity_poly.pdbx_strand_id
1 'polypeptide(L)'
;MDTADEDGTEYEVEAIVDDRIERGKREFLLKWKGYGHDANTWEPEEHLACPAMVAAYLAQKRADAAARTKYARGFSMSRLYNCPAQHRVRVVNQVDAEQLPADFTYVNSYTRSADVPQPSAVMFPCSCPEGRPCGPGCECMAVSYYDENGLLCTDYPGPIYECNKLCRCPPSCPNRVIQRGNAIEVDVFRTESKGWGVLTRRPIRKGEYVCRYTGELLSYAEAGRRNSSDTTYLFDLDREVPHGQKALYTVDARSYGNVSRFFNHSCQPNMAIRAVYIGHLDPRFHELAFFATSDIAVGEELTFDYNPQPALLGGPAPNQDGSKFSCYCGTPLCRRFIF
;
A
#
# COMPACT_ATOMS: atom_id res chain seq x y z
N MET A 1 -48.73 28.70 -20.81
CA MET A 1 -47.35 29.19 -20.62
C MET A 1 -46.46 28.06 -21.06
N ASP A 2 -46.12 28.08 -22.33
CA ASP A 2 -45.06 27.24 -22.89
C ASP A 2 -43.73 27.63 -22.24
N THR A 3 -43.00 26.64 -21.74
CA THR A 3 -41.55 26.73 -21.60
C THR A 3 -40.98 25.58 -22.42
N ALA A 4 -40.78 25.86 -23.71
CA ALA A 4 -39.81 25.17 -24.53
C ALA A 4 -38.48 25.92 -24.37
N ASP A 5 -37.45 25.19 -23.94
CA ASP A 5 -36.01 25.43 -24.09
C ASP A 5 -35.39 24.02 -23.81
N GLU A 6 -35.07 23.19 -24.81
CA GLU A 6 -33.82 23.17 -25.60
C GLU A 6 -32.60 22.92 -24.68
N ASP A 7 -31.96 21.76 -24.72
CA ASP A 7 -31.10 21.35 -25.82
C ASP A 7 -31.08 19.82 -25.97
N GLY A 8 -31.42 19.33 -27.16
CA GLY A 8 -31.27 17.92 -27.54
C GLY A 8 -29.82 17.61 -27.92
N THR A 9 -28.86 17.99 -27.06
CA THR A 9 -27.44 17.78 -27.35
C THR A 9 -27.14 16.28 -27.27
N GLU A 10 -27.03 15.65 -28.44
CA GLU A 10 -26.62 14.26 -28.55
C GLU A 10 -25.09 14.19 -28.37
N TYR A 11 -24.65 13.77 -27.18
CA TYR A 11 -23.23 13.56 -26.90
C TYR A 11 -22.80 12.16 -27.34
N GLU A 12 -21.67 12.08 -28.05
CA GLU A 12 -21.14 10.80 -28.50
C GLU A 12 -20.48 10.05 -27.33
N VAL A 13 -20.94 8.83 -27.08
CA VAL A 13 -20.34 7.93 -26.10
C VAL A 13 -19.03 7.38 -26.67
N GLU A 14 -17.93 7.56 -25.94
CA GLU A 14 -16.61 7.00 -26.27
C GLU A 14 -16.48 5.58 -25.73
N ALA A 15 -16.92 5.34 -24.50
CA ALA A 15 -16.89 4.02 -23.88
C ALA A 15 -17.93 3.89 -22.75
N ILE A 16 -18.36 2.65 -22.49
CA ILE A 16 -19.06 2.29 -21.26
C ILE A 16 -18.00 1.84 -20.25
N VAL A 17 -17.96 2.49 -19.10
CA VAL A 17 -16.92 2.30 -18.08
C VAL A 17 -17.38 1.35 -16.98
N ASP A 18 -18.65 1.44 -16.58
CA ASP A 18 -19.22 0.63 -15.51
C ASP A 18 -20.75 0.51 -15.68
N ASP A 19 -21.39 -0.41 -14.95
CA ASP A 19 -22.84 -0.52 -14.84
C ASP A 19 -23.29 -0.83 -13.41
N ARG A 20 -24.44 -0.27 -13.04
CA ARG A 20 -25.07 -0.49 -11.73
C ARG A 20 -26.56 -0.72 -11.87
N ILE A 21 -27.16 -1.25 -10.81
CA ILE A 21 -28.60 -1.27 -10.64
C ILE A 21 -28.93 -0.36 -9.46
N GLU A 22 -29.58 0.78 -9.74
CA GLU A 22 -30.05 1.71 -8.74
C GLU A 22 -31.59 1.79 -8.80
N ARG A 23 -32.25 1.55 -7.67
CA ARG A 23 -33.73 1.52 -7.55
C ARG A 23 -34.42 0.61 -8.59
N GLY A 24 -33.77 -0.50 -8.94
CA GLY A 24 -34.29 -1.48 -9.90
C GLY A 24 -34.13 -1.10 -11.38
N LYS A 25 -33.50 0.04 -11.68
CA LYS A 25 -33.16 0.47 -13.03
C LYS A 25 -31.67 0.30 -13.28
N ARG A 26 -31.30 -0.12 -14.50
CA ARG A 26 -29.91 -0.23 -14.91
C ARG A 26 -29.40 1.12 -15.39
N GLU A 27 -28.24 1.50 -14.89
CA GLU A 27 -27.51 2.69 -15.32
C GLU A 27 -26.09 2.31 -15.73
N PHE A 28 -25.54 3.05 -16.67
CA PHE A 28 -24.18 2.89 -17.17
C PHE A 28 -23.39 4.15 -16.94
N LEU A 29 -22.15 4.00 -16.46
CA LEU A 29 -21.21 5.10 -16.37
C LEU A 29 -20.57 5.30 -17.74
N LEU A 30 -20.83 6.44 -18.36
CA LEU A 30 -20.33 6.72 -19.71
C LEU A 30 -19.07 7.56 -19.68
N LYS A 31 -18.14 7.22 -20.56
CA LYS A 31 -17.06 8.12 -20.98
C LYS A 31 -17.54 8.85 -22.23
N TRP A 32 -17.67 10.17 -22.13
CA TRP A 32 -18.07 11.01 -23.27
C TRP A 32 -16.87 11.34 -24.15
N LYS A 33 -17.06 11.34 -25.47
CA LYS A 33 -16.01 11.59 -26.45
C LYS A 33 -15.58 13.05 -26.43
N GLY A 34 -14.28 13.28 -26.30
CA GLY A 34 -13.71 14.63 -26.25
C GLY A 34 -13.79 15.31 -24.89
N TYR A 35 -14.35 14.64 -23.87
CA TYR A 35 -14.41 15.13 -22.49
C TYR A 35 -13.47 14.33 -21.58
N GLY A 36 -13.09 14.90 -20.44
CA GLY A 36 -12.32 14.18 -19.42
C GLY A 36 -13.15 13.14 -18.68
N HIS A 37 -12.50 12.27 -17.89
CA HIS A 37 -13.19 11.27 -17.06
C HIS A 37 -14.02 11.87 -15.92
N ASP A 38 -13.78 13.12 -15.59
CA ASP A 38 -14.54 13.94 -14.63
C ASP A 38 -15.93 14.30 -15.16
N ALA A 39 -16.11 14.33 -16.48
CA ALA A 39 -17.40 14.51 -17.12
C ALA A 39 -18.21 13.21 -17.21
N ASN A 40 -17.69 12.07 -16.74
CA ASN A 40 -18.41 10.80 -16.80
C ASN A 40 -19.68 10.87 -15.96
N THR A 41 -20.81 10.52 -16.56
CA THR A 41 -22.12 10.52 -15.89
C THR A 41 -22.75 9.14 -15.93
N TRP A 42 -23.57 8.86 -14.92
CA TRP A 42 -24.43 7.68 -14.88
C TRP A 42 -25.67 7.96 -15.68
N GLU A 43 -25.82 7.26 -16.80
CA GLU A 43 -26.98 7.40 -17.67
C GLU A 43 -27.85 6.14 -17.61
N PRO A 44 -29.18 6.29 -17.51
CA PRO A 44 -30.11 5.18 -17.64
C PRO A 44 -29.91 4.46 -18.97
N GLU A 45 -30.04 3.12 -18.96
CA GLU A 45 -29.98 2.30 -20.18
C GLU A 45 -30.94 2.80 -21.27
N GLU A 46 -32.12 3.29 -20.86
CA GLU A 46 -33.17 3.82 -21.72
C GLU A 46 -32.75 5.09 -22.50
N HIS A 47 -31.73 5.81 -22.03
CA HIS A 47 -31.25 7.05 -22.65
C HIS A 47 -30.07 6.84 -23.61
N LEU A 48 -29.57 5.60 -23.74
CA LEU A 48 -28.40 5.30 -24.55
C LEU A 48 -28.77 5.00 -26.00
N ALA A 49 -28.39 5.89 -26.92
CA ALA A 49 -28.51 5.66 -28.37
C ALA A 49 -27.42 4.72 -28.96
N CYS A 50 -26.77 3.90 -28.14
CA CYS A 50 -25.63 3.04 -28.54
C CYS A 50 -25.81 1.55 -28.20
N PRO A 51 -26.87 0.88 -28.69
CA PRO A 51 -27.18 -0.51 -28.31
C PRO A 51 -26.07 -1.50 -28.65
N ALA A 52 -25.26 -1.24 -29.69
CA ALA A 52 -24.11 -2.07 -30.03
C ALA A 52 -22.99 -2.01 -28.98
N MET A 53 -22.70 -0.83 -28.42
CA MET A 53 -21.71 -0.67 -27.35
C MET A 53 -22.19 -1.29 -26.05
N VAL A 54 -23.48 -1.10 -25.71
CA VAL A 54 -24.10 -1.76 -24.55
C VAL A 54 -24.05 -3.28 -24.69
N ALA A 55 -24.43 -3.81 -25.84
CA ALA A 55 -24.39 -5.24 -26.11
C ALA A 55 -22.96 -5.79 -26.04
N ALA A 56 -21.97 -5.10 -26.62
CA ALA A 56 -20.57 -5.49 -26.55
C ALA A 56 -20.04 -5.48 -25.10
N TYR A 57 -20.33 -4.42 -24.33
CA TYR A 57 -19.95 -4.32 -22.92
C TYR A 57 -20.58 -5.46 -22.09
N LEU A 58 -21.88 -5.70 -22.23
CA LEU A 58 -22.57 -6.77 -21.49
C LEU A 58 -22.13 -8.17 -21.94
N ALA A 59 -21.86 -8.37 -23.24
CA ALA A 59 -21.32 -9.62 -23.77
C ALA A 59 -19.91 -9.88 -23.24
N GLN A 60 -19.05 -8.86 -23.20
CA GLN A 60 -17.73 -8.91 -22.61
C GLN A 60 -17.84 -9.23 -21.11
N LYS A 61 -18.65 -8.48 -20.35
CA LYS A 61 -18.92 -8.74 -18.92
C LYS A 61 -19.43 -10.15 -18.65
N ARG A 62 -20.30 -10.70 -19.52
CA ARG A 62 -20.79 -12.09 -19.44
C ARG A 62 -19.73 -13.11 -19.84
N ALA A 63 -18.93 -12.85 -20.86
CA ALA A 63 -17.81 -13.69 -21.26
C ALA A 63 -16.75 -13.75 -20.16
N ASP A 64 -16.46 -12.62 -19.51
CA ASP A 64 -15.56 -12.50 -18.36
C ASP A 64 -16.14 -13.23 -17.14
N ALA A 65 -17.44 -13.10 -16.86
CA ALA A 65 -18.13 -13.87 -15.81
C ALA A 65 -18.19 -15.39 -16.10
N ALA A 66 -18.36 -15.78 -17.35
CA ALA A 66 -18.37 -17.18 -17.78
C ALA A 66 -16.96 -17.78 -17.79
N ALA A 67 -15.94 -16.99 -18.17
CA ALA A 67 -14.53 -17.34 -18.02
C ALA A 67 -14.19 -17.51 -16.53
N ARG A 68 -14.57 -16.57 -15.66
CA ARG A 68 -14.48 -16.68 -14.19
C ARG A 68 -15.11 -17.98 -13.65
N THR A 69 -16.27 -18.41 -14.17
CA THR A 69 -16.96 -19.64 -13.73
C THR A 69 -16.33 -20.93 -14.29
N LYS A 70 -15.77 -20.87 -15.50
CA LYS A 70 -15.09 -22.00 -16.17
C LYS A 70 -13.67 -22.22 -15.61
N TYR A 71 -12.97 -21.16 -15.23
CA TYR A 71 -11.64 -21.19 -14.60
C TYR A 71 -11.69 -21.42 -13.08
N ALA A 72 -12.79 -21.09 -12.39
CA ALA A 72 -12.99 -21.49 -10.98
C ALA A 72 -13.00 -23.02 -10.76
N ARG A 73 -13.14 -23.83 -11.81
CA ARG A 73 -13.05 -25.30 -11.77
C ARG A 73 -11.69 -25.87 -12.16
N GLY A 74 -10.70 -25.04 -12.51
CA GLY A 74 -9.38 -25.51 -12.93
C GLY A 74 -8.30 -24.46 -12.66
N PHE A 75 -7.41 -24.77 -11.70
CA PHE A 75 -6.33 -23.95 -11.13
C PHE A 75 -6.70 -23.10 -9.91
N SER A 76 -6.81 -23.76 -8.76
CA SER A 76 -6.52 -23.14 -7.47
C SER A 76 -5.16 -23.65 -7.01
N MET A 77 -4.18 -22.75 -6.92
CA MET A 77 -2.95 -23.02 -6.17
C MET A 77 -3.06 -22.32 -4.83
N SER A 78 -2.98 -23.09 -3.74
CA SER A 78 -2.73 -22.54 -2.41
C SER A 78 -1.48 -23.20 -1.85
N ARG A 79 -0.47 -22.38 -1.55
CA ARG A 79 0.76 -22.82 -0.88
C ARG A 79 1.11 -21.83 0.22
N LEU A 80 1.76 -22.33 1.26
CA LEU A 80 2.36 -21.46 2.25
C LEU A 80 3.54 -20.75 1.60
N TYR A 81 3.63 -19.44 1.81
CA TYR A 81 4.83 -18.70 1.47
C TYR A 81 5.96 -19.13 2.41
N ASN A 82 7.20 -19.20 1.91
CA ASN A 82 8.35 -19.61 2.71
C ASN A 82 8.71 -18.52 3.75
N CYS A 83 7.94 -18.47 4.84
CA CYS A 83 8.02 -17.47 5.89
C CYS A 83 8.11 -18.16 7.27
N PRO A 84 8.57 -17.45 8.33
CA PRO A 84 8.64 -18.01 9.68
C PRO A 84 7.28 -18.57 10.15
N ALA A 85 7.30 -19.66 10.92
CA ALA A 85 6.11 -20.41 11.34
C ALA A 85 5.04 -19.59 12.08
N GLN A 86 5.43 -18.47 12.70
CA GLN A 86 4.53 -17.52 13.35
C GLN A 86 3.62 -16.75 12.35
N HIS A 87 3.98 -16.70 11.07
CA HIS A 87 3.20 -16.06 10.02
C HIS A 87 2.38 -17.10 9.27
N ARG A 88 1.17 -16.74 8.90
CA ARG A 88 0.26 -17.57 8.11
C ARG A 88 -0.03 -16.82 6.81
N VAL A 89 0.86 -16.98 5.84
CA VAL A 89 0.75 -16.36 4.52
C VAL A 89 0.37 -17.43 3.50
N ARG A 90 -0.81 -17.31 2.89
CA ARG A 90 -1.18 -18.16 1.75
C ARG A 90 -1.00 -17.37 0.45
N VAL A 91 -0.64 -18.07 -0.61
CA VAL A 91 -0.62 -17.51 -1.96
C VAL A 91 -1.82 -18.05 -2.72
N VAL A 92 -2.63 -17.18 -3.32
CA VAL A 92 -3.87 -17.53 -4.03
C VAL A 92 -3.84 -16.89 -5.42
N ASN A 93 -3.91 -17.69 -6.47
CA ASN A 93 -4.12 -17.18 -7.83
C ASN A 93 -5.36 -17.84 -8.43
N GLN A 94 -6.30 -17.01 -8.89
CA GLN A 94 -7.52 -17.40 -9.59
C GLN A 94 -7.73 -16.60 -10.89
N VAL A 95 -6.72 -15.82 -11.30
CA VAL A 95 -6.80 -14.88 -12.43
C VAL A 95 -6.03 -15.42 -13.63
N ASP A 96 -4.81 -15.88 -13.42
CA ASP A 96 -3.90 -16.33 -14.48
C ASP A 96 -2.99 -17.48 -13.99
N ALA A 97 -2.04 -17.91 -14.83
CA ALA A 97 -1.07 -18.95 -14.51
C ALA A 97 0.20 -18.42 -13.82
N GLU A 98 0.24 -17.12 -13.47
CA GLU A 98 1.41 -16.49 -12.86
C GLU A 98 1.73 -17.12 -11.50
N GLN A 99 3.00 -17.34 -11.23
CA GLN A 99 3.47 -17.79 -9.92
C GLN A 99 4.30 -16.70 -9.25
N LEU A 100 4.39 -16.73 -7.92
CA LEU A 100 5.39 -15.90 -7.25
C LEU A 100 6.80 -16.30 -7.68
N PRO A 101 7.71 -15.33 -7.83
CA PRO A 101 9.10 -15.58 -8.22
C PRO A 101 9.75 -16.65 -7.33
N ALA A 102 10.46 -17.59 -7.94
CA ALA A 102 11.13 -18.67 -7.22
C ALA A 102 12.40 -18.21 -6.49
N ASP A 103 12.98 -17.09 -6.92
CA ASP A 103 14.21 -16.48 -6.48
C ASP A 103 14.01 -15.40 -5.40
N PHE A 104 12.96 -15.54 -4.58
CA PHE A 104 12.67 -14.65 -3.47
C PHE A 104 13.03 -15.27 -2.11
N THR A 105 13.72 -14.50 -1.27
CA THR A 105 14.08 -14.87 0.10
C THR A 105 13.30 -14.02 1.11
N TYR A 106 12.53 -14.70 1.98
CA TYR A 106 11.79 -14.01 3.04
C TYR A 106 12.73 -13.53 4.15
N VAL A 107 12.74 -12.23 4.43
CA VAL A 107 13.48 -11.60 5.53
C VAL A 107 12.57 -10.65 6.30
N ASN A 108 12.69 -10.62 7.62
CA ASN A 108 11.95 -9.69 8.50
C ASN A 108 12.84 -8.56 9.02
N SER A 109 13.99 -8.34 8.42
CA SER A 109 14.93 -7.25 8.73
C SER A 109 15.70 -6.90 7.47
N TYR A 110 16.26 -5.70 7.41
CA TYR A 110 17.09 -5.31 6.27
C TYR A 110 18.30 -6.24 6.11
N THR A 111 18.51 -6.73 4.89
CA THR A 111 19.84 -7.13 4.43
C THR A 111 20.55 -5.89 3.89
N ARG A 112 21.86 -5.96 3.64
CA ARG A 112 22.66 -4.81 3.20
C ARG A 112 23.58 -5.22 2.07
N SER A 113 23.67 -4.42 1.03
CA SER A 113 24.73 -4.56 0.04
C SER A 113 26.09 -4.18 0.64
N ALA A 114 27.17 -4.67 0.03
CA ALA A 114 28.52 -4.52 0.55
C ALA A 114 28.99 -3.06 0.66
N ASP A 115 28.44 -2.16 -0.17
CA ASP A 115 28.75 -0.74 -0.21
C ASP A 115 27.98 0.10 0.82
N VAL A 116 26.97 -0.48 1.49
CA VAL A 116 26.19 0.21 2.52
C VAL A 116 26.86 0.04 3.88
N PRO A 117 27.27 1.13 4.56
CA PRO A 117 27.93 1.05 5.85
C PRO A 117 26.96 0.60 6.94
N GLN A 118 27.52 0.12 8.05
CA GLN A 118 26.76 -0.11 9.27
C GLN A 118 26.32 1.22 9.88
N PRO A 119 25.15 1.29 10.52
CA PRO A 119 24.71 2.47 11.23
C PRO A 119 25.66 2.78 12.39
N SER A 120 25.73 4.05 12.79
CA SER A 120 26.38 4.44 14.04
C SER A 120 25.81 3.63 15.21
N ALA A 121 26.68 3.09 16.08
CA ALA A 121 26.27 2.33 17.26
C ALA A 121 25.70 3.23 18.40
N VAL A 122 25.54 4.53 18.16
CA VAL A 122 25.00 5.48 19.14
C VAL A 122 23.54 5.18 19.43
N MET A 123 23.26 4.93 20.70
CA MET A 123 21.93 4.75 21.28
C MET A 123 21.95 5.35 22.68
N PHE A 124 20.81 5.88 23.12
CA PHE A 124 20.62 6.37 24.48
C PHE A 124 19.52 5.54 25.17
N PRO A 125 19.74 5.07 26.40
CA PRO A 125 18.67 4.45 27.19
C PRO A 125 17.76 5.51 27.81
N CYS A 126 16.54 5.14 28.19
CA CYS A 126 15.72 5.93 29.10
C CYS A 126 16.28 5.89 30.54
N SER A 127 15.95 6.90 31.34
CA SER A 127 16.27 6.94 32.78
C SER A 127 15.16 6.34 33.66
N CYS A 128 14.16 5.67 33.05
CA CYS A 128 13.04 5.09 33.79
C CYS A 128 13.51 4.04 34.82
N PRO A 129 12.80 3.90 35.96
CA PRO A 129 13.14 2.91 36.97
C PRO A 129 13.20 1.50 36.39
N GLU A 130 14.18 0.72 36.86
CA GLU A 130 14.41 -0.64 36.40
C GLU A 130 13.15 -1.52 36.59
N GLY A 131 12.84 -2.31 35.56
CA GLY A 131 11.70 -3.21 35.56
C GLY A 131 10.33 -2.53 35.46
N ARG A 132 10.26 -1.19 35.43
CA ARG A 132 8.99 -0.46 35.26
C ARG A 132 8.75 -0.10 33.79
N PRO A 133 7.53 -0.29 33.27
CA PRO A 133 7.14 0.19 31.94
C PRO A 133 7.31 1.72 31.83
N CYS A 134 7.74 2.20 30.67
CA CYS A 134 7.83 3.64 30.41
C CYS A 134 6.43 4.26 30.34
N GLY A 135 6.30 5.50 30.80
CA GLY A 135 5.09 6.31 30.71
C GLY A 135 5.39 7.74 30.27
N PRO A 136 4.41 8.66 30.32
CA PRO A 136 4.61 10.06 29.94
C PRO A 136 5.86 10.67 30.61
N GLY A 137 6.70 11.34 29.81
CA GLY A 137 7.96 11.95 30.28
C GLY A 137 9.21 11.07 30.15
N CYS A 138 9.10 9.84 29.62
CA CYS A 138 10.26 9.03 29.25
C CYS A 138 11.06 9.67 28.11
N GLU A 139 12.39 9.69 28.21
CA GLU A 139 13.30 10.30 27.22
C GLU A 139 13.31 9.58 25.87
N CYS A 140 12.89 8.31 25.83
CA CYS A 140 12.71 7.58 24.58
C CYS A 140 11.45 8.00 23.83
N MET A 141 10.56 8.81 24.44
CA MET A 141 9.27 9.18 23.86
C MET A 141 9.20 10.69 23.70
N ALA A 142 9.15 11.19 22.46
CA ALA A 142 8.82 12.60 22.24
C ALA A 142 7.37 12.92 22.67
N VAL A 143 6.48 11.95 22.43
CA VAL A 143 5.09 11.91 22.86
C VAL A 143 4.74 10.45 23.18
N SER A 144 3.60 10.22 23.86
CA SER A 144 3.03 8.88 23.92
C SER A 144 2.61 8.44 22.52
N TYR A 145 3.42 7.59 21.88
CA TYR A 145 3.14 7.09 20.52
C TYR A 145 1.99 6.08 20.51
N TYR A 146 1.93 5.23 21.54
CA TYR A 146 0.99 4.11 21.63
C TYR A 146 0.06 4.23 22.82
N ASP A 147 -1.15 3.70 22.67
CA ASP A 147 -2.08 3.50 23.76
C ASP A 147 -1.74 2.25 24.60
N GLU A 148 -2.55 1.97 25.62
CA GLU A 148 -2.41 0.79 26.49
C GLU A 148 -2.53 -0.55 25.75
N ASN A 149 -3.14 -0.56 24.57
CA ASN A 149 -3.32 -1.72 23.71
C ASN A 149 -2.20 -1.86 22.65
N GLY A 150 -1.23 -0.94 22.64
CA GLY A 150 -0.16 -0.89 21.64
C GLY A 150 -0.60 -0.35 20.28
N LEU A 151 -1.75 0.33 20.20
CA LEU A 151 -2.21 1.00 18.99
C LEU A 151 -1.58 2.38 18.89
N LEU A 152 -1.08 2.75 17.71
CA LEU A 152 -0.59 4.08 17.40
C LEU A 152 -1.74 5.10 17.59
N CYS A 153 -1.57 6.01 18.55
CA CYS A 153 -2.63 6.93 18.98
C CYS A 153 -2.21 8.40 18.90
N THR A 154 -1.17 8.72 18.12
CA THR A 154 -0.57 10.06 18.06
C THR A 154 -0.61 10.65 16.66
N ASP A 155 -0.88 11.96 16.60
CA ASP A 155 -0.76 12.78 15.39
C ASP A 155 0.65 13.37 15.20
N TYR A 156 1.60 13.03 16.07
CA TYR A 156 2.99 13.50 15.94
C TYR A 156 3.58 13.10 14.58
N PRO A 157 4.01 14.07 13.75
CA PRO A 157 4.40 13.81 12.36
C PRO A 157 5.81 13.23 12.22
N GLY A 158 6.64 13.34 13.26
CA GLY A 158 8.02 12.87 13.23
C GLY A 158 8.17 11.34 13.39
N PRO A 159 9.40 10.86 13.52
CA PRO A 159 9.68 9.44 13.67
C PRO A 159 9.26 8.91 15.04
N ILE A 160 9.07 7.60 15.12
CA ILE A 160 8.85 6.87 16.36
C ILE A 160 10.20 6.41 16.89
N TYR A 161 10.48 6.70 18.17
CA TYR A 161 11.64 6.18 18.89
C TYR A 161 11.16 5.15 19.91
N GLU A 162 11.45 3.87 19.67
CA GLU A 162 11.14 2.84 20.67
C GLU A 162 12.25 2.72 21.72
N CYS A 163 11.89 2.19 22.89
CA CYS A 163 12.89 1.77 23.86
C CYS A 163 13.77 0.67 23.25
N ASN A 164 15.07 0.76 23.51
CA ASN A 164 16.07 -0.13 22.91
C ASN A 164 16.66 -1.09 23.95
N LYS A 165 17.67 -1.87 23.52
CA LYS A 165 18.32 -2.89 24.37
C LYS A 165 19.10 -2.30 25.56
N LEU A 166 19.42 -1.01 25.55
CA LEU A 166 20.08 -0.33 26.67
C LEU A 166 19.09 0.17 27.72
N CYS A 167 17.81 0.30 27.38
CA CYS A 167 16.76 0.73 28.32
C CYS A 167 16.51 -0.34 29.39
N ARG A 168 16.30 0.10 30.64
CA ARG A 168 16.01 -0.78 31.79
C ARG A 168 14.53 -1.14 31.95
N CYS A 169 13.67 -0.62 31.07
CA CYS A 169 12.26 -0.95 31.03
C CYS A 169 12.05 -2.38 30.48
N PRO A 170 11.00 -3.10 30.94
CA PRO A 170 10.80 -4.50 30.59
C PRO A 170 10.41 -4.68 29.11
N PRO A 171 10.45 -5.91 28.57
CA PRO A 171 9.94 -6.21 27.22
C PRO A 171 8.46 -5.87 27.02
N SER A 172 7.68 -5.86 28.11
CA SER A 172 6.27 -5.43 28.15
C SER A 172 6.08 -3.91 28.15
N CYS A 173 7.16 -3.12 28.09
CA CYS A 173 7.07 -1.66 28.00
C CYS A 173 6.14 -1.23 26.84
N PRO A 174 5.23 -0.27 27.04
CA PRO A 174 4.32 0.18 25.99
C PRO A 174 5.08 0.78 24.80
N ASN A 175 6.27 1.36 25.03
CA ASN A 175 7.14 1.88 23.96
C ASN A 175 8.05 0.79 23.32
N ARG A 176 7.49 -0.41 23.09
CA ARG A 176 8.17 -1.56 22.44
C ARG A 176 7.18 -2.35 21.57
N VAL A 177 6.40 -1.71 20.72
CA VAL A 177 5.36 -2.37 19.88
C VAL A 177 5.98 -3.06 18.66
N ILE A 178 6.76 -2.34 17.87
CA ILE A 178 7.27 -2.78 16.57
C ILE A 178 8.32 -3.88 16.77
N GLN A 179 9.21 -3.72 17.74
CA GLN A 179 10.23 -4.72 18.05
C GLN A 179 9.66 -6.04 18.60
N ARG A 180 8.46 -6.02 19.19
CA ARG A 180 7.76 -7.26 19.58
C ARG A 180 7.27 -8.05 18.37
N GLY A 181 7.07 -7.38 17.23
CA GLY A 181 6.51 -7.98 16.04
C GLY A 181 5.02 -8.27 16.15
N ASN A 182 4.42 -8.68 15.03
CA ASN A 182 3.05 -9.16 14.97
C ASN A 182 2.98 -10.43 14.12
N ALA A 183 2.10 -11.36 14.47
CA ALA A 183 1.76 -12.47 13.60
C ALA A 183 0.93 -11.92 12.43
N ILE A 184 1.33 -12.28 11.22
CA ILE A 184 0.65 -11.82 10.00
C ILE A 184 -0.20 -12.96 9.48
N GLU A 185 -1.49 -12.71 9.29
CA GLU A 185 -2.45 -13.67 8.76
C GLU A 185 -3.13 -13.09 7.51
N VAL A 186 -2.60 -13.44 6.33
CA VAL A 186 -2.96 -12.79 5.07
C VAL A 186 -2.99 -13.77 3.90
N ASP A 187 -3.66 -13.37 2.82
CA ASP A 187 -3.59 -13.99 1.51
C ASP A 187 -2.88 -13.05 0.52
N VAL A 188 -1.75 -13.47 -0.01
CA VAL A 188 -1.14 -12.85 -1.20
C VAL A 188 -1.95 -13.34 -2.40
N PHE A 189 -2.66 -12.44 -3.06
CA PHE A 189 -3.60 -12.80 -4.13
C PHE A 189 -3.25 -12.14 -5.45
N ARG A 190 -3.55 -12.83 -6.56
CA ARG A 190 -3.43 -12.24 -7.89
C ARG A 190 -4.62 -11.32 -8.16
N THR A 191 -4.35 -10.05 -8.44
CA THR A 191 -5.33 -9.05 -8.86
C THR A 191 -5.53 -9.09 -10.38
N GLU A 192 -6.61 -8.47 -10.87
CA GLU A 192 -6.90 -8.41 -12.30
C GLU A 192 -5.97 -7.45 -13.07
N SER A 193 -5.47 -6.39 -12.43
CA SER A 193 -4.77 -5.29 -13.11
C SER A 193 -3.55 -4.70 -12.39
N LYS A 194 -3.33 -5.03 -11.11
CA LYS A 194 -2.25 -4.48 -10.27
C LYS A 194 -1.14 -5.48 -9.96
N GLY A 195 -1.17 -6.66 -10.59
CA GLY A 195 -0.27 -7.75 -10.25
C GLY A 195 -0.69 -8.47 -8.96
N TRP A 196 0.23 -8.69 -8.03
CA TRP A 196 -0.06 -9.34 -6.74
C TRP A 196 -0.46 -8.31 -5.67
N GLY A 197 -1.45 -8.64 -4.86
CA GLY A 197 -1.93 -7.83 -3.73
C GLY A 197 -1.97 -8.65 -2.43
N VAL A 198 -2.42 -8.03 -1.34
CA VAL A 198 -2.54 -8.70 -0.04
C VAL A 198 -3.91 -8.45 0.57
N LEU A 199 -4.63 -9.51 0.93
CA LEU A 199 -5.86 -9.45 1.72
C LEU A 199 -5.59 -9.86 3.16
N THR A 200 -6.18 -9.16 4.13
CA THR A 200 -6.13 -9.62 5.53
C THR A 200 -7.12 -10.75 5.77
N ARG A 201 -6.76 -11.72 6.62
CA ARG A 201 -7.65 -12.81 7.06
C ARG A 201 -8.16 -12.64 8.49
N ARG A 202 -7.79 -11.54 9.13
CA ARG A 202 -8.29 -11.12 10.45
C ARG A 202 -8.66 -9.64 10.41
N PRO A 203 -9.56 -9.17 11.27
CA PRO A 203 -9.72 -7.74 11.47
C PRO A 203 -8.40 -7.12 11.95
N ILE A 204 -8.09 -5.91 11.49
CA ILE A 204 -6.97 -5.07 11.94
C ILE A 204 -7.56 -3.77 12.46
N ARG A 205 -7.20 -3.38 13.70
CA ARG A 205 -7.72 -2.15 14.29
C ARG A 205 -6.98 -0.92 13.79
N LYS A 206 -7.64 0.23 13.76
CA LYS A 206 -6.97 1.53 13.55
C LYS A 206 -5.80 1.69 14.51
N GLY A 207 -4.66 2.14 14.01
CA GLY A 207 -3.42 2.33 14.76
C GLY A 207 -2.64 1.03 15.00
N GLU A 208 -3.13 -0.14 14.59
CA GLU A 208 -2.41 -1.39 14.82
C GLU A 208 -1.16 -1.49 13.92
N TYR A 209 -0.05 -1.93 14.49
CA TYR A 209 1.17 -2.27 13.75
C TYR A 209 0.94 -3.54 12.91
N VAL A 210 1.16 -3.42 11.60
CA VAL A 210 0.96 -4.53 10.65
C VAL A 210 2.28 -5.27 10.42
N CYS A 211 3.26 -4.62 9.79
CA CYS A 211 4.60 -5.16 9.56
C CYS A 211 5.59 -4.05 9.18
N ARG A 212 6.88 -4.39 9.11
CA ARG A 212 7.90 -3.51 8.52
C ARG A 212 7.98 -3.71 7.01
N TYR A 213 8.31 -2.67 6.26
CA TYR A 213 8.85 -2.82 4.92
C TYR A 213 10.27 -3.33 5.02
N THR A 214 10.59 -4.45 4.37
CA THR A 214 11.90 -5.11 4.49
C THR A 214 12.41 -5.54 3.13
N GLY A 215 13.72 -5.56 2.99
CA GLY A 215 14.43 -5.94 1.78
C GLY A 215 15.92 -5.70 1.92
N GLU A 216 16.63 -5.57 0.80
CA GLU A 216 18.05 -5.24 0.77
C GLU A 216 18.25 -3.73 0.74
N LEU A 217 18.99 -3.18 1.70
CA LEU A 217 19.44 -1.80 1.65
C LEU A 217 20.53 -1.65 0.59
N LEU A 218 20.29 -0.75 -0.37
CA LEU A 218 21.21 -0.40 -1.45
C LEU A 218 21.54 1.10 -1.39
N SER A 219 22.74 1.47 -1.84
CA SER A 219 22.98 2.84 -2.28
C SER A 219 22.25 3.11 -3.60
N TYR A 220 22.00 4.38 -3.93
CA TYR A 220 21.45 4.72 -5.25
C TYR A 220 22.34 4.30 -6.41
N ALA A 221 23.66 4.31 -6.22
CA ALA A 221 24.60 3.86 -7.25
C ALA A 221 24.40 2.36 -7.53
N GLU A 222 24.27 1.55 -6.48
CA GLU A 222 24.03 0.11 -6.61
C GLU A 222 22.63 -0.19 -7.13
N ALA A 223 21.60 0.52 -6.66
CA ALA A 223 20.24 0.39 -7.15
C ALA A 223 20.16 0.72 -8.65
N GLY A 224 20.78 1.80 -9.10
CA GLY A 224 20.84 2.17 -10.52
C GLY A 224 21.61 1.16 -11.38
N ARG A 225 22.67 0.54 -10.83
CA ARG A 225 23.41 -0.53 -11.51
C ARG A 225 22.57 -1.80 -11.69
N ARG A 226 21.75 -2.16 -10.70
CA ARG A 226 20.93 -3.39 -10.70
C ARG A 226 19.60 -3.23 -11.44
N ASN A 227 18.96 -2.08 -11.29
CA ASN A 227 17.60 -1.82 -11.75
C ASN A 227 17.60 -0.81 -12.91
N SER A 228 18.25 -1.18 -14.01
CA SER A 228 18.29 -0.34 -15.22
C SER A 228 16.93 -0.22 -15.94
N SER A 229 15.91 -0.99 -15.53
CA SER A 229 14.60 -1.02 -16.19
C SER A 229 13.39 -1.38 -15.31
N ASP A 230 13.56 -1.81 -14.05
CA ASP A 230 12.44 -2.22 -13.18
C ASP A 230 12.66 -1.74 -11.74
N THR A 231 11.91 -0.73 -11.34
CA THR A 231 11.99 -0.06 -10.03
C THR A 231 10.82 -0.43 -9.11
N THR A 232 10.03 -1.45 -9.45
CA THR A 232 8.72 -1.74 -8.84
C THR A 232 8.77 -2.00 -7.32
N TYR A 233 9.92 -2.37 -6.77
CA TYR A 233 10.09 -2.75 -5.36
C TYR A 233 11.10 -1.87 -4.60
N LEU A 234 11.39 -0.66 -5.10
CA LEU A 234 12.28 0.29 -4.43
C LEU A 234 11.50 1.18 -3.47
N PHE A 235 12.02 1.35 -2.26
CA PHE A 235 11.49 2.27 -1.28
C PHE A 235 12.59 3.17 -0.73
N ASP A 236 12.54 4.45 -1.06
CA ASP A 236 13.56 5.42 -0.66
C ASP A 236 13.44 5.79 0.82
N LEU A 237 14.58 5.85 1.52
CA LEU A 237 14.64 6.26 2.92
C LEU A 237 14.68 7.79 3.04
N ASP A 238 13.60 8.44 2.61
CA ASP A 238 13.50 9.90 2.45
C ASP A 238 12.77 10.63 3.58
N ARG A 239 12.10 9.91 4.48
CA ARG A 239 11.24 10.49 5.54
C ARG A 239 11.96 11.43 6.51
N GLU A 240 13.25 11.19 6.68
CA GLU A 240 14.12 11.90 7.62
C GLU A 240 15.13 12.79 6.86
N VAL A 241 14.98 12.89 5.55
CA VAL A 241 15.85 13.68 4.68
C VAL A 241 15.30 15.11 4.63
N PRO A 242 16.14 16.13 4.89
CA PRO A 242 15.72 17.52 4.79
C PRO A 242 15.15 17.84 3.40
N HIS A 243 14.14 18.71 3.36
CA HIS A 243 13.51 19.11 2.10
C HIS A 243 14.54 19.62 1.08
N GLY A 244 14.47 19.09 -0.15
CA GLY A 244 15.40 19.42 -1.24
C GLY A 244 16.67 18.57 -1.29
N GLN A 245 16.87 17.64 -0.34
CA GLN A 245 17.93 16.63 -0.42
C GLN A 245 17.37 15.28 -0.90
N LYS A 246 18.21 14.50 -1.59
CA LYS A 246 17.88 13.13 -1.95
C LYS A 246 18.27 12.19 -0.82
N ALA A 247 17.49 11.12 -0.63
CA ALA A 247 17.92 10.04 0.24
C ALA A 247 19.28 9.48 -0.24
N LEU A 248 20.01 8.85 0.67
CA LEU A 248 21.29 8.20 0.32
C LEU A 248 21.11 6.71 0.01
N TYR A 249 20.03 6.11 0.53
CA TYR A 249 19.78 4.68 0.47
C TYR A 249 18.32 4.41 0.13
N THR A 250 18.10 3.25 -0.48
CA THR A 250 16.79 2.72 -0.83
C THR A 250 16.70 1.26 -0.37
N VAL A 251 15.49 0.80 -0.02
CA VAL A 251 15.21 -0.60 0.30
C VAL A 251 14.68 -1.27 -0.97
N ASP A 252 15.40 -2.25 -1.50
CA ASP A 252 14.98 -3.07 -2.63
C ASP A 252 14.36 -4.38 -2.13
N ALA A 253 13.05 -4.53 -2.31
CA ALA A 253 12.32 -5.73 -1.91
C ALA A 253 12.20 -6.79 -3.02
N ARG A 254 12.95 -6.67 -4.13
CA ARG A 254 12.87 -7.57 -5.29
C ARG A 254 13.22 -9.01 -4.92
N SER A 255 14.44 -9.23 -4.39
CA SER A 255 15.00 -10.56 -4.11
C SER A 255 14.92 -10.95 -2.63
N TYR A 256 14.97 -9.96 -1.74
CA TYR A 256 14.83 -10.12 -0.30
C TYR A 256 13.65 -9.28 0.16
N GLY A 257 12.78 -9.78 1.01
CA GLY A 257 11.78 -8.94 1.67
C GLY A 257 10.79 -9.75 2.49
N ASN A 258 9.67 -9.15 2.88
CA ASN A 258 8.55 -9.89 3.46
C ASN A 258 7.28 -9.64 2.63
N VAL A 259 6.12 -9.92 3.23
CA VAL A 259 4.83 -9.74 2.56
C VAL A 259 4.54 -8.28 2.14
N SER A 260 5.20 -7.29 2.76
CA SER A 260 4.94 -5.87 2.47
C SER A 260 5.23 -5.47 1.03
N ARG A 261 6.11 -6.22 0.33
CA ARG A 261 6.44 -5.99 -1.08
C ARG A 261 5.23 -6.14 -2.01
N PHE A 262 4.17 -6.79 -1.54
CA PHE A 262 2.92 -7.03 -2.28
C PHE A 262 1.80 -6.04 -1.89
N PHE A 263 2.06 -5.09 -0.99
CA PHE A 263 1.05 -4.07 -0.68
C PHE A 263 0.91 -3.11 -1.84
N ASN A 264 -0.28 -3.04 -2.42
CA ASN A 264 -0.56 -2.18 -3.55
C ASN A 264 -0.79 -0.72 -3.15
N HIS A 265 -0.68 0.15 -4.15
CA HIS A 265 -1.07 1.54 -4.03
C HIS A 265 -2.59 1.70 -3.90
N SER A 266 -3.04 2.63 -3.05
CA SER A 266 -4.36 3.24 -3.11
C SER A 266 -4.28 4.75 -2.87
N CYS A 267 -5.11 5.52 -3.57
CA CYS A 267 -5.30 6.96 -3.32
C CYS A 267 -6.13 7.23 -2.05
N GLN A 268 -6.86 6.23 -1.56
CA GLN A 268 -7.50 6.24 -0.24
C GLN A 268 -7.05 4.99 0.53
N PRO A 269 -5.79 4.98 1.02
CA PRO A 269 -5.22 3.80 1.65
C PRO A 269 -5.78 3.57 3.05
N ASN A 270 -5.73 2.31 3.49
CA ASN A 270 -6.05 1.91 4.86
C ASN A 270 -4.80 1.70 5.74
N MET A 271 -3.60 1.93 5.20
CA MET A 271 -2.34 1.93 5.96
C MET A 271 -1.47 3.14 5.62
N ALA A 272 -0.62 3.51 6.59
CA ALA A 272 0.41 4.52 6.43
C ALA A 272 1.75 4.03 7.01
N ILE A 273 2.84 4.60 6.51
CA ILE A 273 4.20 4.28 6.95
C ILE A 273 4.70 5.32 7.93
N ARG A 274 5.41 4.86 8.97
CA ARG A 274 6.17 5.68 9.91
C ARG A 274 7.65 5.30 9.86
N ALA A 275 8.52 6.31 9.92
CA ALA A 275 9.94 6.11 10.20
C ALA A 275 10.10 5.72 11.68
N VAL A 276 10.97 4.74 11.95
CA VAL A 276 11.15 4.15 13.28
C VAL A 276 12.62 3.95 13.59
N TYR A 277 13.00 4.23 14.84
CA TYR A 277 14.31 3.94 15.39
C TYR A 277 14.20 3.03 16.61
N ILE A 278 14.96 1.93 16.59
CA ILE A 278 15.03 0.95 17.69
C ILE A 278 16.50 0.68 18.03
N GLY A 279 17.29 0.17 17.08
CA GLY A 279 18.65 -0.33 17.32
C GLY A 279 19.79 0.68 17.11
N HIS A 280 19.48 1.89 16.68
CA HIS A 280 20.41 3.00 16.43
C HIS A 280 19.61 4.29 16.19
N LEU A 281 20.30 5.44 16.21
CA LEU A 281 19.70 6.75 15.92
C LEU A 281 20.24 7.39 14.62
N ASP A 282 20.90 6.60 13.77
CA ASP A 282 21.40 7.08 12.48
C ASP A 282 20.24 7.36 11.51
N PRO A 283 19.99 8.64 11.13
CA PRO A 283 18.80 9.01 10.38
C PRO A 283 18.76 8.47 8.95
N ARG A 284 19.93 8.04 8.44
CA ARG A 284 20.07 7.46 7.11
C ARG A 284 19.48 6.04 7.00
N PHE A 285 19.20 5.39 8.12
CA PHE A 285 18.86 3.96 8.19
C PHE A 285 17.59 3.67 8.99
N HIS A 286 16.65 4.62 9.09
CA HIS A 286 15.38 4.38 9.78
C HIS A 286 14.64 3.16 9.20
N GLU A 287 13.89 2.48 10.07
CA GLU A 287 13.01 1.39 9.66
C GLU A 287 11.67 1.96 9.20
N LEU A 288 11.01 1.28 8.25
CA LEU A 288 9.71 1.67 7.72
C LEU A 288 8.65 0.72 8.30
N ALA A 289 7.73 1.24 9.12
CA ALA A 289 6.68 0.45 9.74
C ALA A 289 5.29 0.85 9.25
N PHE A 290 4.49 -0.14 8.85
CA PHE A 290 3.09 0.04 8.48
C PHE A 290 2.17 0.01 9.69
N PHE A 291 1.30 1.01 9.76
CA PHE A 291 0.21 1.11 10.72
C PHE A 291 -1.11 1.29 9.99
N ALA A 292 -2.17 0.66 10.49
CA ALA A 292 -3.52 0.87 9.96
C ALA A 292 -4.03 2.28 10.28
N THR A 293 -4.64 2.96 9.31
CA THR A 293 -5.19 4.33 9.46
C THR A 293 -6.70 4.32 9.76
N SER A 294 -7.36 3.18 9.53
CA SER A 294 -8.74 2.87 9.87
C SER A 294 -8.83 1.43 10.38
N ASP A 295 -10.00 1.03 10.87
CA ASP A 295 -10.29 -0.39 11.01
C ASP A 295 -10.33 -1.03 9.62
N ILE A 296 -9.84 -2.27 9.51
CA ILE A 296 -9.76 -3.04 8.26
C ILE A 296 -10.44 -4.38 8.49
N ALA A 297 -11.49 -4.69 7.73
CA ALA A 297 -12.22 -5.93 7.85
C ALA A 297 -11.50 -7.12 7.19
N VAL A 298 -11.93 -8.33 7.57
CA VAL A 298 -11.46 -9.57 6.94
C VAL A 298 -11.78 -9.54 5.43
N GLY A 299 -10.79 -9.87 4.61
CA GLY A 299 -10.90 -9.90 3.15
C GLY A 299 -10.67 -8.55 2.47
N GLU A 300 -10.42 -7.48 3.21
CA GLU A 300 -10.02 -6.20 2.61
C GLU A 300 -8.56 -6.22 2.16
N GLU A 301 -8.29 -5.51 1.06
CA GLU A 301 -6.93 -5.34 0.52
C GLU A 301 -6.13 -4.34 1.36
N LEU A 302 -4.93 -4.74 1.77
CA LEU A 302 -3.98 -3.89 2.48
C LEU A 302 -3.25 -3.00 1.48
N THR A 303 -3.49 -1.69 1.58
CA THR A 303 -2.96 -0.70 0.63
C THR A 303 -2.34 0.51 1.34
N PHE A 304 -1.39 1.16 0.68
CA PHE A 304 -0.77 2.40 1.16
C PHE A 304 -0.57 3.39 0.01
N ASP A 305 -0.30 4.66 0.35
CA ASP A 305 0.04 5.66 -0.66
C ASP A 305 1.53 5.57 -1.03
N TYR A 306 1.85 5.27 -2.29
CA TYR A 306 3.22 5.16 -2.77
C TYR A 306 3.90 6.53 -2.91
N ASN A 307 3.10 7.58 -3.10
CA ASN A 307 3.57 8.94 -3.31
C ASN A 307 2.66 9.92 -2.54
N PRO A 308 2.78 9.95 -1.21
CA PRO A 308 1.95 10.81 -0.37
C PRO A 308 2.36 12.27 -0.56
N GLN A 309 1.78 12.95 -1.55
CA GLN A 309 2.01 14.37 -1.77
C GLN A 309 1.04 15.23 -0.97
N PRO A 310 1.47 16.39 -0.45
CA PRO A 310 0.55 17.37 0.11
C PRO A 310 -0.47 17.80 -0.94
N ALA A 311 -1.76 17.76 -0.59
CA ALA A 311 -2.88 18.06 -1.48
C ALA A 311 -2.84 19.46 -2.16
N LEU A 312 -1.92 20.33 -1.73
CA LEU A 312 -1.83 21.73 -2.16
C LEU A 312 -0.99 21.98 -3.42
N LEU A 313 -0.29 20.99 -3.97
CA LEU A 313 0.68 21.20 -5.07
C LEU A 313 0.28 20.65 -6.44
N GLY A 314 -0.92 20.11 -6.60
CA GLY A 314 -1.47 19.73 -7.91
C GLY A 314 -0.85 18.47 -8.50
N GLY A 315 -1.65 17.40 -8.59
CA GLY A 315 -1.29 16.14 -9.25
C GLY A 315 -0.11 15.37 -8.63
N PRO A 316 0.03 14.06 -8.89
CA PRO A 316 1.27 13.36 -8.56
C PRO A 316 2.44 13.99 -9.35
N ALA A 317 3.57 14.21 -8.68
CA ALA A 317 4.79 14.63 -9.38
C ALA A 317 5.23 13.48 -10.32
N PRO A 318 5.51 13.79 -11.60
CA PRO A 318 5.94 12.79 -12.56
C PRO A 318 7.22 12.11 -12.09
N ASN A 319 7.43 10.86 -12.53
CA ASN A 319 8.72 10.20 -12.36
C ASN A 319 9.86 11.04 -12.93
N GLN A 320 11.09 10.77 -12.49
CA GLN A 320 12.29 11.51 -12.93
C GLN A 320 12.50 11.47 -14.46
N ASP A 321 11.89 10.50 -15.15
CA ASP A 321 11.91 10.32 -16.60
C ASP A 321 10.64 10.85 -17.32
N GLY A 322 9.67 11.39 -16.58
CA GLY A 322 8.39 11.85 -17.11
C GLY A 322 7.36 10.74 -17.37
N SER A 323 7.66 9.48 -17.03
CA SER A 323 6.73 8.36 -17.16
C SER A 323 5.56 8.51 -16.18
N LYS A 324 4.35 8.21 -16.65
CA LYS A 324 3.13 8.20 -15.84
C LYS A 324 2.60 6.79 -15.71
N PHE A 325 2.45 6.31 -14.48
CA PHE A 325 1.91 4.98 -14.22
C PHE A 325 0.45 5.10 -13.81
N SER A 326 -0.45 4.53 -14.63
CA SER A 326 -1.89 4.57 -14.35
C SER A 326 -2.23 3.91 -13.01
N CYS A 327 -3.10 4.57 -12.25
CA CYS A 327 -3.59 4.07 -10.97
C CYS A 327 -4.89 3.30 -11.17
N TYR A 328 -4.91 2.04 -10.73
CA TYR A 328 -6.07 1.15 -10.78
C TYR A 328 -6.63 0.86 -9.37
N CYS A 329 -6.53 1.80 -8.44
CA CYS A 329 -6.99 1.59 -7.05
C CYS A 329 -8.52 1.50 -6.92
N GLY A 330 -9.28 1.96 -7.92
CA GLY A 330 -10.74 1.86 -7.96
C GLY A 330 -11.48 2.81 -7.01
N THR A 331 -10.77 3.70 -6.31
CA THR A 331 -11.42 4.62 -5.35
C THR A 331 -12.06 5.81 -6.06
N PRO A 332 -13.17 6.38 -5.53
CA PRO A 332 -13.80 7.56 -6.13
C PRO A 332 -12.88 8.79 -6.18
N LEU A 333 -11.94 8.90 -5.25
CA LEU A 333 -10.95 9.99 -5.17
C LEU A 333 -9.60 9.61 -5.81
N CYS A 334 -9.60 8.71 -6.78
CA CYS A 334 -8.38 8.28 -7.47
C CYS A 334 -7.69 9.44 -8.21
N ARG A 335 -6.38 9.61 -7.97
CA ARG A 335 -5.52 10.61 -8.62
C ARG A 335 -5.15 10.27 -10.07
N ARG A 336 -5.70 9.19 -10.62
CA ARG A 336 -5.49 8.66 -11.98
C ARG A 336 -4.10 8.09 -12.27
N PHE A 337 -3.06 8.61 -11.61
CA PHE A 337 -1.68 8.15 -11.74
C PHE A 337 -1.06 7.92 -10.36
N ILE A 338 -0.13 6.97 -10.29
CA ILE A 338 0.67 6.66 -9.09
C ILE A 338 1.83 7.66 -8.96
N PHE A 339 2.53 7.85 -10.09
CA PHE A 339 3.59 8.82 -10.34
C PHE A 339 3.24 9.54 -11.65
#